data_AF-A0A8C5IZL2-F1
#
_entry.id   AF-A0A8C5IZL2-F1
#
_cell.length_a   1.000
_cell.length_b   1.000
_cell.length_c   1.000
_cell.angle_alpha   90.00
_cell.angle_beta   90.00
_cell.angle_gamma   90.00
#
_symmetry.space_group_name_H-M   'P 1'
#
loop_
_entity.id
_entity.type
_entity.pdbx_description
1 polymer ?
#
loop_
_entity_poly.entity_id
_entity_poly.type
_entity_poly.pdbx_seq_one_letter_code
_entity_poly.pdbx_strand_id
1 'polypeptide(L)'
;MEVKDANAALLSNFEVYQLLTDLKQQRKESGKTKQSSGQQNLNTIMYETLKYISKTPCRYQSPEAVREFLVAMKEHKLTKLSLGVGLGEEEEEEEKEEEEEEEEEEEEEEEEEEEEEEEEEEEEEEEEEEEEKEEEEEKEKEEEEEEEEEEEEEEEEEEEEEEGGFYREELLETSGN
;
A
#
# COMPACT_ATOMS: atom_id res chain seq x y z
N MET A 1 -1.00 21.48 -15.23
CA MET A 1 -1.81 22.34 -14.35
C MET A 1 -1.16 23.71 -14.30
N GLU A 2 -1.91 24.82 -14.44
CA GLU A 2 -1.36 26.19 -14.39
C GLU A 2 -1.89 26.89 -13.12
N VAL A 3 -0.98 27.48 -12.33
CA VAL A 3 -1.31 28.14 -11.05
C VAL A 3 -1.73 29.58 -11.32
N LYS A 4 -2.95 29.95 -10.92
CA LYS A 4 -3.52 31.30 -11.13
C LYS A 4 -3.12 32.29 -10.03
N ASP A 5 -3.06 31.83 -8.79
CA ASP A 5 -2.62 32.61 -7.63
C ASP A 5 -1.95 31.65 -6.65
N ALA A 6 -0.70 31.94 -6.29
CA ALA A 6 0.09 31.10 -5.39
C ALA A 6 -0.27 31.32 -3.92
N ASN A 7 -0.81 32.49 -3.56
CA ASN A 7 -1.06 32.90 -2.17
C ASN A 7 -2.50 33.38 -2.00
N ALA A 8 -3.46 32.55 -2.42
CA ALA A 8 -4.88 32.90 -2.44
C ALA A 8 -5.46 33.12 -1.03
N ALA A 9 -4.95 32.41 -0.03
CA ALA A 9 -5.45 32.46 1.35
C ALA A 9 -4.31 32.30 2.36
N LEU A 10 -4.55 32.81 3.57
CA LEU A 10 -3.79 32.47 4.77
C LEU A 10 -4.71 31.62 5.63
N LEU A 11 -4.23 30.46 6.04
CA LEU A 11 -4.95 29.53 6.90
C LEU A 11 -4.25 29.53 8.26
N SER A 12 -5.05 29.48 9.32
CA SER A 12 -4.56 29.24 10.68
C SER A 12 -4.31 27.75 10.90
N ASN A 13 -3.43 27.43 11.85
CA ASN A 13 -3.17 26.04 12.22
C ASN A 13 -4.46 25.33 12.69
N PHE A 14 -5.37 26.05 13.36
CA PHE A 14 -6.69 25.53 13.74
C PHE A 14 -7.55 25.16 12.53
N GLU A 15 -7.64 26.02 11.51
CA GLU A 15 -8.42 25.71 10.29
C GLU A 15 -7.83 24.52 9.52
N VAL A 16 -6.50 24.39 9.52
CA VAL A 16 -5.83 23.23 8.93
C VAL A 16 -6.09 21.97 9.74
N TYR A 17 -5.97 22.03 11.07
CA TYR A 17 -6.26 20.91 11.98
C TYR A 17 -7.68 20.38 11.78
N GLN A 18 -8.68 21.26 11.89
CA GLN A 18 -10.08 20.91 11.73
C GLN A 18 -10.38 20.31 10.34
N LEU A 19 -9.80 20.87 9.28
CA LEU A 19 -9.96 20.35 7.93
C LEU A 19 -9.38 18.93 7.79
N LEU A 20 -8.20 18.67 8.36
CA LEU A 20 -7.57 17.36 8.29
C LEU A 20 -8.32 16.33 9.14
N THR A 21 -8.83 16.70 10.31
CA THR A 21 -9.70 15.84 11.13
C THR A 21 -10.99 15.47 10.40
N ASP A 22 -11.68 16.45 9.79
CA ASP A 22 -12.89 16.21 9.00
C ASP A 22 -12.60 15.27 7.80
N LEU A 23 -11.42 15.42 7.18
CA LEU A 23 -10.98 14.54 6.10
C LEU A 23 -10.70 13.12 6.61
N LYS A 24 -10.00 12.94 7.74
CA LYS A 24 -9.77 11.60 8.37
C LYS A 24 -11.10 10.91 8.62
N GLN A 25 -12.10 11.61 9.16
CA GLN A 25 -13.42 11.04 9.45
C GLN A 25 -14.20 10.66 8.18
N GLN A 26 -14.23 11.51 7.16
CA GLN A 26 -14.88 11.20 5.88
C GLN A 26 -14.28 9.94 5.23
N ARG A 27 -13.00 9.68 5.47
CA ARG A 27 -12.28 8.53 4.91
C ARG A 27 -12.66 7.24 5.63
N LYS A 28 -12.75 7.26 6.96
CA LYS A 28 -13.27 6.15 7.79
C LYS A 28 -14.69 5.76 7.35
N GLU A 29 -15.53 6.74 7.00
CA GLU A 29 -16.90 6.51 6.51
C GLU A 29 -16.99 6.00 5.06
N SER A 30 -15.96 6.23 4.23
CA SER A 30 -15.99 5.94 2.79
C SER A 30 -15.67 4.48 2.44
N GLY A 31 -15.18 3.67 3.39
CA GLY A 31 -14.83 2.26 3.21
C GLY A 31 -13.55 2.01 2.41
N LYS A 32 -12.91 0.85 2.64
CA LYS A 32 -11.67 0.41 1.97
C LYS A 32 -11.91 0.19 0.45
N THR A 33 -11.68 1.21 -0.37
CA THR A 33 -11.57 1.07 -1.84
C THR A 33 -10.09 0.99 -2.23
N LYS A 34 -9.75 0.12 -3.20
CA LYS A 34 -8.38 -0.12 -3.71
C LYS A 34 -7.56 1.18 -3.75
N GLN A 35 -6.66 1.34 -2.77
CA GLN A 35 -5.89 2.55 -2.55
C GLN A 35 -4.87 2.70 -3.68
N SER A 36 -5.01 3.75 -4.50
CA SER A 36 -3.96 4.07 -5.47
C SER A 36 -2.72 4.62 -4.75
N SER A 37 -1.53 4.53 -5.36
CA SER A 37 -0.31 5.14 -4.81
C SER A 37 -0.41 6.65 -4.57
N GLY A 38 -1.20 7.37 -5.37
CA GLY A 38 -1.50 8.79 -5.12
C GLY A 38 -2.34 9.01 -3.85
N GLN A 39 -3.07 7.99 -3.43
CA GLN A 39 -3.94 8.01 -2.27
C GLN A 39 -3.18 7.72 -0.97
N GLN A 40 -2.21 6.80 -1.03
CA GLN A 40 -1.24 6.52 0.05
C GLN A 40 -0.40 7.77 0.37
N ASN A 41 0.18 8.41 -0.65
CA ASN A 41 0.96 9.65 -0.45
C ASN A 41 0.14 10.76 0.25
N LEU A 42 -1.16 10.86 -0.05
CA LEU A 42 -2.04 11.82 0.61
C LEU A 42 -2.27 11.46 2.08
N ASN A 43 -2.44 10.17 2.38
CA ASN A 43 -2.55 9.68 3.76
C ASN A 43 -1.30 10.05 4.56
N THR A 44 -0.11 9.70 4.08
CA THR A 44 1.14 10.01 4.78
C THR A 44 1.26 11.49 5.11
N ILE A 45 1.03 12.38 4.14
CA ILE A 45 1.10 13.83 4.37
C ILE A 45 0.03 14.30 5.36
N MET A 46 -1.18 13.74 5.28
CA MET A 46 -2.28 14.07 6.18
C MET A 46 -1.93 13.69 7.63
N TYR A 47 -1.47 12.46 7.86
CA TYR A 47 -1.08 11.97 9.19
C TYR A 47 0.12 12.72 9.77
N GLU A 48 1.20 12.89 9.00
CA GLU A 48 2.38 13.65 9.46
C GLU A 48 2.02 15.10 9.83
N THR A 49 1.15 15.73 9.02
CA THR A 49 0.73 17.11 9.27
C THR A 49 -0.18 17.19 10.50
N LEU A 50 -1.13 16.27 10.65
CA LEU A 50 -2.03 16.22 11.80
C LEU A 50 -1.24 15.97 13.08
N LYS A 51 -0.31 15.00 13.08
CA LYS A 51 0.61 14.67 14.17
C LYS A 51 1.53 15.82 14.56
N TYR A 52 1.94 16.65 13.60
CA TYR A 52 2.73 17.84 13.89
C TYR A 52 1.87 18.94 14.53
N ILE A 53 0.65 19.15 14.01
CA ILE A 53 -0.24 20.22 14.46
C ILE A 53 -0.89 19.90 15.81
N SER A 54 -1.18 18.63 16.11
CA SER A 54 -1.72 18.18 17.41
C SER A 54 -0.79 18.54 18.58
N LYS A 55 0.53 18.55 18.34
CA LYS A 55 1.56 18.98 19.30
C LYS A 55 1.55 20.48 19.58
N THR A 56 0.76 21.26 18.85
CA THR A 56 0.65 22.71 19.03
C THR A 56 -0.67 23.06 19.72
N PRO A 57 -0.75 24.15 20.53
CA PRO A 57 -1.96 24.47 21.29
C PRO A 57 -3.14 24.98 20.45
N CYS A 58 -3.15 24.74 19.13
CA CYS A 58 -4.33 24.95 18.32
C CYS A 58 -5.35 23.82 18.43
N ARG A 59 -4.99 22.67 19.00
CA ARG A 59 -5.95 21.60 19.33
C ARG A 59 -7.04 22.10 20.29
N TYR A 60 -6.64 22.84 21.32
CA TYR A 60 -7.52 23.37 22.38
C TYR A 60 -8.28 24.64 22.00
N GLN A 61 -8.10 25.15 20.77
CA GLN A 61 -8.75 26.39 20.35
C GLN A 61 -10.17 26.14 19.87
N SER A 62 -11.10 26.98 20.29
CA SER A 62 -12.44 27.00 19.70
C SER A 62 -12.50 27.94 18.48
N PRO A 63 -13.40 27.70 17.51
CA PRO A 63 -13.64 28.62 16.41
C PRO A 63 -13.99 30.03 16.90
N GLU A 64 -14.58 30.14 18.09
CA GLU A 64 -14.93 31.40 18.76
C GLU A 64 -13.67 32.11 19.26
N ALA A 65 -12.78 31.41 19.97
CA ALA A 65 -11.51 31.95 20.44
C ALA A 65 -10.63 32.46 19.29
N VAL A 66 -10.52 31.70 18.20
CA VAL A 66 -9.76 32.12 17.00
C VAL A 66 -10.36 33.40 16.40
N ARG A 67 -11.70 33.49 16.31
CA ARG A 67 -12.37 34.69 15.78
C ARG A 67 -12.19 35.89 16.69
N GLU A 68 -12.33 35.72 18.00
CA GLU A 68 -12.16 36.79 18.98
C GLU A 68 -10.73 37.31 18.99
N PHE A 69 -9.74 36.41 18.94
CA PHE A 69 -8.33 36.76 18.80
C PHE A 69 -8.07 37.53 17.49
N LEU A 70 -8.58 37.05 16.35
CA LEU A 70 -8.43 37.73 15.06
C LEU A 70 -9.07 39.12 15.05
N VAL A 71 -10.19 39.31 15.74
CA VAL A 71 -10.88 40.61 15.87
C VAL A 71 -10.11 41.55 16.80
N ALA A 72 -9.66 41.07 17.96
CA ALA A 72 -8.88 41.85 18.92
C ALA A 72 -7.53 42.29 18.34
N MET A 73 -6.86 41.40 17.62
CA MET A 73 -5.58 41.66 16.96
C MET A 73 -5.72 42.53 15.70
N LYS A 74 -6.93 42.78 15.18
CA LYS A 74 -7.16 43.69 14.05
C LYS A 74 -6.99 45.16 14.44
N GLU A 75 -7.20 45.48 15.72
CA GLU A 75 -7.08 46.84 16.26
C GLU A 75 -5.62 47.23 16.53
N HIS A 76 -4.78 46.23 16.79
CA HIS A 76 -3.33 46.36 16.86
C HIS A 76 -2.76 46.13 15.46
N LYS A 77 -1.95 47.05 14.90
CA LYS A 77 -1.36 46.89 13.55
C LYS A 77 -0.25 45.82 13.52
N LEU A 78 -0.48 44.67 14.14
CA LEU A 78 0.40 43.52 14.13
C LEU A 78 0.28 42.86 12.76
N THR A 79 1.40 42.73 12.07
CA THR A 79 1.48 42.05 10.78
C THR A 79 0.99 40.63 10.96
N LYS A 80 0.23 40.10 9.99
CA LYS A 80 -0.48 38.80 10.06
C LYS A 80 0.38 37.60 10.53
N LEU A 81 1.70 37.68 10.37
CA LEU A 81 2.68 36.70 10.86
C LEU A 81 2.75 36.58 12.40
N SER A 82 2.50 37.68 13.13
CA SER A 82 2.53 37.69 14.59
C SER A 82 1.29 37.04 15.21
N LEU A 83 0.20 36.90 14.46
CA LEU A 83 -1.04 36.30 14.94
C LEU A 83 -0.95 34.77 15.03
N GLY A 84 -0.28 34.12 14.06
CA GLY A 84 -0.18 32.65 14.05
C GLY A 84 0.63 32.08 15.22
N VAL A 85 1.56 32.86 15.78
CA VAL A 85 2.43 32.42 16.88
C VAL A 85 1.75 32.54 18.25
N GLY A 86 0.96 33.58 18.49
CA GLY A 86 0.40 33.87 19.82
C GLY A 86 -0.84 33.06 20.21
N LEU A 87 -1.47 32.38 19.25
CA LEU A 87 -2.61 31.49 19.50
C LEU A 87 -2.20 30.18 20.16
N GLY A 88 -0.96 29.73 19.94
CA GLY A 88 -0.48 28.44 20.40
C GLY A 88 0.14 28.46 21.80
N GLU A 89 -0.34 29.21 22.78
CA GLU A 89 0.29 29.25 24.13
C GLU A 89 -0.68 29.21 25.34
N GLU A 90 -2.00 29.29 25.18
CA GLU A 90 -2.94 29.37 26.33
C GLU A 90 -3.89 28.16 26.46
N GLU A 91 -3.87 27.52 27.65
CA GLU A 91 -4.81 26.54 28.27
C GLU A 91 -4.64 25.03 27.90
N GLU A 92 -4.79 23.99 28.75
CA GLU A 92 -4.95 23.74 30.20
C GLU A 92 -4.47 22.28 30.52
N GLU A 93 -4.18 21.92 31.79
CA GLU A 93 -3.43 20.68 32.17
C GLU A 93 -4.29 19.41 32.38
N GLU A 94 -5.62 19.52 32.58
CA GLU A 94 -6.54 18.37 32.82
C GLU A 94 -7.19 17.81 31.53
N GLU A 95 -7.53 18.64 30.53
CA GLU A 95 -7.98 18.13 29.20
C GLU A 95 -6.88 17.31 28.50
N LYS A 96 -5.63 17.53 28.91
CA LYS A 96 -4.47 16.89 28.32
C LYS A 96 -4.32 15.41 28.68
N GLU A 97 -4.81 14.95 29.84
CA GLU A 97 -4.71 13.53 30.23
C GLU A 97 -5.77 12.66 29.51
N GLU A 98 -7.03 13.08 29.43
CA GLU A 98 -8.06 12.35 28.65
C GLU A 98 -7.73 12.34 27.14
N GLU A 99 -7.18 13.43 26.60
CA GLU A 99 -6.77 13.49 25.19
C GLU A 99 -5.43 12.79 24.90
N GLU A 100 -4.56 12.57 25.90
CA GLU A 100 -3.37 11.69 25.79
C GLU A 100 -3.82 10.21 25.75
N GLU A 101 -4.84 9.81 26.53
CA GLU A 101 -5.43 8.46 26.40
C GLU A 101 -6.11 8.25 25.03
N GLU A 102 -6.85 9.23 24.49
CA GLU A 102 -7.40 9.13 23.13
C GLU A 102 -6.30 9.12 22.04
N GLU A 103 -5.18 9.85 22.21
CA GLU A 103 -4.03 9.77 21.29
C GLU A 103 -3.33 8.40 21.37
N GLU A 104 -3.19 7.81 22.56
CA GLU A 104 -2.64 6.45 22.72
C GLU A 104 -3.58 5.40 22.08
N GLU A 105 -4.90 5.51 22.25
CA GLU A 105 -5.86 4.60 21.58
C GLU A 105 -5.84 4.77 20.05
N GLU A 106 -5.70 6.00 19.51
CA GLU A 106 -5.57 6.21 18.06
C GLU A 106 -4.23 5.71 17.49
N GLU A 107 -3.12 5.85 18.23
CA GLU A 107 -1.83 5.27 17.81
C GLU A 107 -1.88 3.73 17.85
N GLU A 108 -2.54 3.11 18.85
CA GLU A 108 -2.75 1.66 18.90
C GLU A 108 -3.64 1.17 17.73
N GLU A 109 -4.74 1.88 17.38
CA GLU A 109 -5.55 1.52 16.20
C GLU A 109 -4.74 1.62 14.89
N GLU A 110 -3.85 2.61 14.76
CA GLU A 110 -3.00 2.76 13.56
C GLU A 110 -1.91 1.68 13.48
N GLU A 111 -1.29 1.30 14.61
CA GLU A 111 -0.32 0.19 14.66
C GLU A 111 -1.01 -1.16 14.32
N GLU A 112 -2.21 -1.41 14.83
CA GLU A 112 -2.98 -2.62 14.47
C GLU A 112 -3.34 -2.65 12.97
N GLU A 113 -3.71 -1.51 12.36
CA GLU A 113 -3.97 -1.45 10.92
C GLU A 113 -2.71 -1.69 10.08
N GLU A 114 -1.53 -1.19 10.50
CA GLU A 114 -0.25 -1.46 9.82
C GLU A 114 0.15 -2.94 9.95
N GLU A 115 -0.01 -3.56 11.13
CA GLU A 115 0.26 -4.99 11.31
C GLU A 115 -0.67 -5.87 10.45
N GLU A 116 -1.97 -5.53 10.35
CA GLU A 116 -2.91 -6.24 9.46
C GLU A 116 -2.51 -6.11 7.97
N GLU A 117 -2.05 -4.93 7.52
CA GLU A 117 -1.58 -4.73 6.14
C GLU A 117 -0.29 -5.53 5.86
N GLU A 118 0.66 -5.61 6.82
CA GLU A 118 1.86 -6.44 6.68
C GLU A 118 1.53 -7.94 6.63
N GLU A 119 0.59 -8.42 7.46
CA GLU A 119 0.13 -9.82 7.41
C GLU A 119 -0.56 -10.15 6.08
N GLU A 120 -1.40 -9.27 5.53
CA GLU A 120 -2.02 -9.46 4.20
C GLU A 120 -0.97 -9.50 3.08
N GLU A 121 0.08 -8.66 3.12
CA GLU A 121 1.18 -8.70 2.14
C GLU A 121 2.00 -10.00 2.24
N GLU A 122 2.29 -10.50 3.46
CA GLU A 122 2.99 -11.79 3.63
C GLU A 122 2.15 -12.97 3.11
N GLU A 123 0.83 -12.99 3.35
CA GLU A 123 -0.06 -14.02 2.82
C GLU A 123 -0.11 -13.99 1.28
N GLU A 124 -0.18 -12.81 0.65
CA GLU A 124 -0.14 -12.68 -0.82
C GLU A 124 1.21 -13.17 -1.40
N GLU A 125 2.35 -12.87 -0.76
CA GLU A 125 3.67 -13.38 -1.19
C GLU A 125 3.78 -14.91 -1.06
N GLU A 126 3.24 -15.50 0.02
CA GLU A 126 3.22 -16.96 0.19
C GLU A 126 2.35 -17.64 -0.89
N GLU A 127 1.17 -17.09 -1.21
CA GLU A 127 0.31 -17.62 -2.28
C GLU A 127 1.01 -17.55 -3.65
N GLU A 128 1.67 -16.43 -4.00
CA GLU A 128 2.44 -16.32 -5.24
C GLU A 128 3.59 -17.35 -5.31
N GLU A 129 4.31 -17.57 -4.20
CA GLU A 129 5.36 -18.59 -4.13
C GLU A 129 4.83 -20.03 -4.27
N GLU A 130 3.63 -20.33 -3.77
CA GLU A 130 2.99 -21.64 -3.95
C GLU A 130 2.54 -21.84 -5.41
N GLU A 131 1.95 -20.82 -6.05
CA GLU A 131 1.56 -20.88 -7.47
C GLU A 131 2.79 -21.08 -8.39
N GLU A 132 3.91 -20.40 -8.12
CA GLU A 132 5.14 -20.58 -8.90
C GLU A 132 5.71 -22.00 -8.77
N LYS A 133 5.65 -22.60 -7.57
CA LYS A 133 6.09 -23.99 -7.33
C LYS A 133 5.18 -24.99 -8.03
N GLU A 134 3.86 -24.80 -8.01
CA GLU A 134 2.94 -25.65 -8.76
C GLU A 134 3.20 -25.56 -10.27
N GLU A 135 3.45 -24.37 -10.81
CA GLU A 135 3.82 -24.19 -12.23
C GLU A 135 5.16 -24.86 -12.59
N GLU A 136 6.17 -24.81 -11.72
CA GLU A 136 7.43 -25.53 -11.95
C GLU A 136 7.23 -27.05 -11.92
N GLU A 137 6.46 -27.57 -10.95
CA GLU A 137 6.15 -29.00 -10.89
C GLU A 137 5.33 -29.50 -12.09
N GLU A 138 4.43 -28.68 -12.65
CA GLU A 138 3.71 -29.04 -13.88
C GLU A 138 4.65 -29.07 -15.08
N LYS A 139 5.58 -28.12 -15.21
CA LYS A 139 6.59 -28.10 -16.29
C LYS A 139 7.53 -29.29 -16.20
N GLU A 140 8.00 -29.66 -15.01
CA GLU A 140 8.86 -30.83 -14.83
C GLU A 140 8.14 -32.13 -15.24
N LYS A 141 6.84 -32.25 -14.95
CA LYS A 141 6.03 -33.41 -15.38
C LYS A 141 5.82 -33.44 -16.89
N GLU A 142 5.56 -32.29 -17.52
CA GLU A 142 5.46 -32.21 -18.99
C GLU A 142 6.79 -32.57 -19.66
N GLU A 143 7.93 -32.12 -19.12
CA GLU A 143 9.26 -32.49 -19.62
C GLU A 143 9.56 -33.99 -19.46
N GLU A 144 9.21 -34.60 -18.31
CA GLU A 144 9.34 -36.05 -18.12
C GLU A 144 8.45 -36.85 -19.08
N GLU A 145 7.20 -36.41 -19.32
CA GLU A 145 6.30 -37.06 -20.30
C GLU A 145 6.84 -36.94 -21.74
N GLU A 146 7.40 -35.79 -22.13
CA GLU A 146 8.03 -35.62 -23.46
C GLU A 146 9.28 -36.51 -23.61
N GLU A 147 10.12 -36.63 -22.57
CA GLU A 147 11.29 -37.53 -22.61
C GLU A 147 10.87 -39.02 -22.71
N GLU A 148 9.82 -39.45 -22.00
CA GLU A 148 9.29 -40.82 -22.11
C GLU A 148 8.72 -41.10 -23.52
N GLU A 149 8.00 -40.14 -24.12
CA GLU A 149 7.50 -40.29 -25.50
C GLU A 149 8.64 -40.36 -26.53
N GLU A 150 9.71 -39.56 -26.38
CA GLU A 150 10.89 -39.64 -27.26
C GLU A 150 11.63 -40.99 -27.13
N GLU A 151 11.77 -41.53 -25.91
CA GLU A 151 12.38 -42.85 -25.70
C GLU A 151 11.54 -43.98 -26.32
N GLU A 152 10.20 -43.94 -26.20
CA GLU A 152 9.32 -44.92 -26.86
C GLU A 152 9.41 -44.86 -28.39
N GLU A 153 9.48 -43.66 -28.99
CA GLU A 153 9.65 -43.50 -30.44
C GLU A 153 11.01 -44.05 -30.92
N GLU A 154 12.10 -43.81 -30.17
CA GLU A 154 13.43 -44.38 -30.51
C GLU A 154 13.44 -45.92 -30.43
N GLU A 155 12.81 -46.51 -29.40
CA GLU A 155 12.70 -47.98 -29.29
C GLU A 155 11.89 -48.58 -30.44
N GLU A 156 10.76 -47.96 -30.84
CA GLU A 156 9.98 -48.42 -32.00
C GLU A 156 10.78 -48.35 -33.32
N GLU A 157 11.57 -47.29 -33.54
CA GLU A 157 12.44 -47.17 -34.72
C GLU A 157 13.54 -48.26 -34.73
N GLU A 158 14.16 -48.57 -33.58
CA GLU A 158 15.15 -49.65 -33.48
C GLU A 158 14.55 -51.03 -33.76
N GLU A 159 13.34 -51.33 -33.26
CA GLU A 159 12.64 -52.59 -33.54
C GLU A 159 12.28 -52.73 -35.04
N GLU A 160 11.83 -51.65 -35.69
CA GLU A 160 11.57 -51.65 -37.14
C GLU A 160 12.85 -51.88 -37.97
N GLU A 161 13.99 -51.31 -37.55
CA GLU A 161 15.29 -51.56 -38.20
C GLU A 161 15.76 -53.01 -38.04
N GLU A 162 15.59 -53.63 -36.85
CA GLU A 162 15.92 -55.05 -36.63
C GLU A 162 15.02 -55.97 -37.47
N GLU A 163 13.70 -55.76 -37.48
CA GLU A 163 12.79 -56.55 -38.32
C GLU A 163 13.10 -56.36 -39.81
N GLY A 164 13.34 -55.12 -40.26
CA GLY A 164 13.72 -54.79 -41.64
C GLY A 164 15.06 -55.41 -42.07
N GLY A 165 16.01 -55.54 -41.14
CA GLY A 165 17.28 -56.23 -41.33
C GLY A 165 17.12 -57.74 -41.56
N PHE A 166 16.23 -58.38 -40.79
CA PHE A 166 15.97 -59.82 -40.86
C PHE A 166 15.42 -60.27 -42.23
N TYR A 167 14.47 -59.52 -42.81
CA TYR A 167 13.91 -59.83 -44.14
C TYR A 167 14.92 -59.62 -45.29
N ARG A 168 15.93 -58.76 -45.10
CA ARG A 168 16.97 -58.49 -46.10
C ARG A 168 18.04 -59.60 -46.13
N GLU A 169 18.36 -60.19 -44.98
CA GLU A 169 19.31 -61.30 -44.87
C GLU A 169 18.70 -62.62 -45.39
N GLU A 170 17.42 -62.88 -45.12
CA GLU A 170 16.70 -64.07 -45.61
C GLU A 170 16.50 -64.06 -47.16
N LEU A 171 16.35 -62.88 -47.77
CA LEU A 171 16.30 -62.72 -49.24
C LEU A 171 17.66 -62.95 -49.93
N LEU A 172 18.77 -62.70 -49.23
CA LEU A 172 20.12 -62.96 -49.74
C LEU A 172 20.50 -64.45 -49.63
N GLU A 173 20.04 -65.15 -48.60
CA GLU A 173 20.26 -66.61 -48.48
C GLU A 173 19.39 -67.42 -49.47
N THR A 174 18.18 -66.96 -49.79
CA THR A 174 17.30 -67.64 -50.76
C THR A 174 17.65 -67.38 -52.23
N SER A 175 18.47 -66.36 -52.52
CA SER A 175 18.95 -66.04 -53.87
C SER A 175 20.36 -66.59 -54.19
N GLY A 176 21.00 -67.26 -53.23
CA GLY A 176 22.36 -67.81 -53.35
C GLY A 176 22.47 -69.31 -53.71
N ASN A 177 21.40 -69.99 -54.13
CA ASN A 177 21.41 -71.43 -54.44
C ASN A 177 21.03 -71.75 -55.90
#